data_AF-A0A1F6HNP4-F1
#
_entry.id   AF-A0A1F6HNP4-F1
#
_cell.length_a   1.000
_cell.length_b   1.000
_cell.length_c   1.000
_cell.angle_alpha   90.00
_cell.angle_beta   90.00
_cell.angle_gamma   90.00
#
_symmetry.space_group_name_H-M   'P 1'
#
loop_
_entity.id
_entity.type
_entity.pdbx_description
1 polymer ?
#
loop_
_entity_poly.entity_id
_entity_poly.type
_entity_poly.pdbx_seq_one_letter_code
_entity_poly.pdbx_strand_id
1 'polypeptide(L)'
;METAFFWVAWGTISFWAIKTFYYSFSKEKLEGLRKATLGMNLAVLVLTFLPWLPPALGGKSGITFALEGNILAVLFLIFLIVSIVLFLTKTPSNLKIGAFATIANTVILFTLMMQIRPGTFILSPFDIAPIIAVLFLLVGNVAVLLLWQQLQIKEREKKKKR
;
A
#
# COMPACT_ATOMS: atom_id res chain seq x y z
N MET A 1 -19.90 13.38 -16.73
CA MET A 1 -20.57 12.07 -16.63
C MET A 1 -19.59 10.96 -16.22
N GLU A 2 -18.39 10.89 -16.79
CA GLU A 2 -17.33 9.92 -16.42
C GLU A 2 -16.93 9.99 -14.92
N THR A 3 -16.81 11.20 -14.37
CA THR A 3 -16.53 11.43 -12.94
C THR A 3 -17.62 10.87 -12.01
N ALA A 4 -18.90 11.01 -12.37
CA ALA A 4 -19.99 10.46 -11.58
C ALA A 4 -19.98 8.92 -11.60
N PHE A 5 -19.70 8.32 -12.75
CA PHE A 5 -19.57 6.87 -12.89
C PHE A 5 -18.42 6.31 -12.05
N PHE A 6 -17.27 6.99 -12.04
CA PHE A 6 -16.14 6.64 -11.18
C PHE A 6 -16.52 6.62 -9.69
N TRP A 7 -17.17 7.68 -9.19
CA TRP A 7 -17.57 7.76 -7.79
C TRP A 7 -18.65 6.74 -7.41
N VAL A 8 -19.59 6.45 -8.30
CA VAL A 8 -20.64 5.43 -8.07
C VAL A 8 -20.04 4.03 -8.03
N ALA A 9 -19.15 3.69 -8.98
CA ALA A 9 -18.44 2.42 -8.98
C ALA A 9 -17.57 2.28 -7.71
N TRP A 10 -16.83 3.34 -7.36
CA TRP A 10 -16.00 3.36 -6.16
C TRP A 10 -16.82 3.22 -4.87
N GLY A 11 -17.95 3.92 -4.78
CA GLY A 11 -18.88 3.82 -3.65
C GLY A 11 -19.46 2.42 -3.50
N THR A 12 -19.82 1.78 -4.62
CA THR A 12 -20.36 0.41 -4.65
C THR A 12 -19.31 -0.61 -4.18
N ILE A 13 -18.09 -0.52 -4.70
CA ILE A 13 -16.97 -1.37 -4.29
C ILE A 13 -16.66 -1.17 -2.80
N SER A 14 -16.63 0.09 -2.33
CA SER A 14 -16.39 0.43 -0.93
C SER A 14 -17.47 -0.16 -0.01
N PHE A 15 -18.74 0.01 -0.36
CA PHE A 15 -19.86 -0.57 0.38
C PHE A 15 -19.79 -2.10 0.44
N TRP A 16 -19.48 -2.74 -0.69
CA TRP A 16 -19.34 -4.19 -0.76
C TRP A 16 -18.16 -4.70 0.08
N ALA A 17 -17.02 -4.01 0.04
CA ALA A 17 -15.85 -4.34 0.85
C ALA A 17 -16.15 -4.23 2.35
N ILE A 18 -16.83 -3.16 2.78
CA ILE A 18 -17.27 -2.98 4.17
C ILE A 18 -18.23 -4.11 4.57
N LYS A 19 -19.30 -4.35 3.79
CA LYS A 19 -20.26 -5.41 4.11
C LYS A 19 -19.59 -6.78 4.25
N THR A 20 -18.64 -7.08 3.36
CA THR A 20 -18.00 -8.41 3.28
C THR A 20 -16.93 -8.60 4.35
N PHE A 21 -16.10 -7.61 4.63
CA PHE A 21 -14.94 -7.76 5.52
C PHE A 21 -15.11 -7.14 6.91
N TYR A 22 -16.11 -6.30 7.15
CA TYR A 22 -16.25 -5.59 8.42
C TYR A 22 -17.00 -6.39 9.50
N TYR A 23 -18.05 -7.14 9.12
CA TYR A 23 -19.04 -7.63 10.11
C TYR A 23 -18.85 -9.05 10.62
N SER A 24 -18.04 -9.89 9.98
CA SER A 24 -17.82 -11.27 10.44
C SER A 24 -16.37 -11.70 10.30
N PHE A 25 -15.87 -12.40 11.32
CA PHE A 25 -14.56 -13.03 11.26
C PHE A 25 -14.60 -14.25 10.33
N SER A 26 -13.62 -14.35 9.44
CA SER A 26 -13.31 -15.59 8.73
C SER A 26 -11.81 -15.72 8.54
N LYS A 27 -11.28 -16.92 8.80
CA LYS A 27 -9.87 -17.23 8.56
C LYS A 27 -9.48 -17.04 7.08
N GLU A 28 -10.41 -17.34 6.17
CA GLU A 28 -10.21 -17.15 4.73
C GLU A 28 -10.13 -15.67 4.37
N LYS A 29 -10.99 -14.83 4.97
CA LYS A 29 -10.96 -13.37 4.78
C LYS A 29 -9.64 -12.78 5.26
N LEU A 30 -9.17 -13.20 6.43
CA LEU A 30 -7.88 -12.76 6.98
C LEU A 30 -6.72 -13.16 6.06
N GLU A 31 -6.68 -14.41 5.62
CA GLU A 31 -5.63 -14.90 4.71
C GLU A 31 -5.70 -14.24 3.34
N GLY A 32 -6.90 -13.98 2.83
CA GLY A 32 -7.15 -13.24 1.58
C GLY A 32 -6.62 -11.81 1.66
N LEU A 33 -6.96 -11.07 2.72
CA LEU A 33 -6.47 -9.71 2.95
C LEU A 33 -4.94 -9.68 3.11
N ARG A 34 -4.36 -10.66 3.81
CA ARG A 34 -2.90 -10.80 3.95
C ARG A 34 -2.24 -10.99 2.59
N LYS A 35 -2.74 -11.93 1.78
CA LYS A 35 -2.20 -12.22 0.44
C LYS A 35 -2.36 -11.04 -0.51
N ALA A 36 -3.52 -10.37 -0.48
CA ALA A 36 -3.78 -9.18 -1.29
C ALA A 36 -2.80 -8.06 -0.94
N THR A 37 -2.61 -7.78 0.35
CA THR A 37 -1.64 -6.77 0.82
C THR A 37 -0.21 -7.15 0.42
N LEU A 38 0.19 -8.41 0.62
CA LEU A 38 1.50 -8.88 0.20
C LEU A 38 1.70 -8.71 -1.30
N GLY A 39 0.70 -9.07 -2.12
CA GLY A 39 0.73 -8.89 -3.56
C GLY A 39 0.86 -7.43 -3.98
N MET A 40 0.13 -6.52 -3.31
CA MET A 40 0.24 -5.07 -3.55
C MET A 40 1.64 -4.56 -3.19
N ASN A 41 2.20 -4.93 -2.04
CA ASN A 41 3.54 -4.48 -1.65
C ASN A 41 4.62 -5.06 -2.58
N LEU A 42 4.47 -6.30 -3.06
CA LEU A 42 5.36 -6.88 -4.08
C LEU A 42 5.23 -6.16 -5.43
N ALA A 43 4.01 -5.82 -5.86
CA ALA A 43 3.81 -5.04 -7.08
C ALA A 43 4.46 -3.66 -6.97
N VAL A 44 4.29 -2.97 -5.83
CA VAL A 44 4.95 -1.69 -5.55
C VAL A 44 6.47 -1.85 -5.58
N LEU A 45 7.01 -2.93 -5.03
CA LEU A 45 8.45 -3.22 -5.08
C LEU A 45 8.94 -3.35 -6.52
N VAL A 46 8.21 -4.07 -7.39
CA VAL A 46 8.54 -4.16 -8.82
C VAL A 46 8.49 -2.78 -9.50
N LEU A 47 7.50 -1.95 -9.16
CA LEU A 47 7.38 -0.58 -9.69
C LEU A 47 8.54 0.34 -9.28
N THR A 48 9.29 0.03 -8.23
CA THR A 48 10.48 0.82 -7.84
C THR A 48 11.63 0.71 -8.83
N PHE A 49 11.66 -0.34 -9.65
CA PHE A 49 12.68 -0.54 -10.69
C PHE A 49 12.36 0.23 -11.98
N LEU A 50 11.12 0.73 -12.13
CA LEU A 50 10.72 1.52 -13.28
C LEU A 50 11.08 3.00 -13.09
N PRO A 51 11.22 3.78 -14.17
CA PRO A 51 11.44 5.22 -14.10
C PRO A 51 10.34 5.91 -13.28
N TRP A 52 10.76 6.79 -12.36
CA TRP A 52 9.86 7.66 -11.58
C TRP A 52 10.00 9.12 -12.00
N LEU A 53 11.09 9.45 -12.69
CA LEU A 53 11.29 10.71 -13.39
C LEU A 53 11.43 10.47 -14.90
N PRO A 54 10.95 11.42 -15.73
CA PRO A 54 11.19 11.38 -17.17
C PRO A 54 12.68 11.57 -17.49
N PRO A 55 13.16 11.13 -18.66
CA PRO A 55 14.55 11.28 -19.08
C PRO A 55 15.07 12.72 -19.01
N ALA A 56 14.21 13.71 -19.32
CA ALA A 56 14.55 15.13 -19.23
C ALA A 56 14.93 15.60 -17.81
N LEU A 57 14.51 14.88 -16.78
CA LEU A 57 14.82 15.14 -15.37
C LEU A 57 15.83 14.11 -14.81
N GLY A 58 16.57 13.43 -15.68
CA GLY A 58 17.59 12.45 -15.31
C GLY A 58 17.12 10.99 -15.28
N GLY A 59 15.85 10.70 -15.61
CA GLY A 59 15.39 9.33 -15.87
C GLY A 59 15.48 8.36 -14.68
N LYS A 60 15.49 8.88 -13.44
CA LYS A 60 15.77 8.09 -12.24
C LYS A 60 14.60 7.20 -11.84
N SER A 61 14.91 5.97 -11.44
CA SER A 61 13.96 5.03 -10.84
C SER A 61 13.87 5.21 -9.32
N GLY A 62 12.83 4.65 -8.70
CA GLY A 62 12.69 4.64 -7.24
C GLY A 62 13.90 4.03 -6.52
N ILE A 63 14.46 2.95 -7.06
CA ILE A 63 15.66 2.32 -6.50
C ILE A 63 16.92 3.17 -6.70
N THR A 64 17.05 3.84 -7.85
CA THR A 64 18.18 4.74 -8.12
C THR A 64 18.24 5.85 -7.08
N PHE A 65 17.10 6.45 -6.72
CA PHE A 65 17.05 7.47 -5.67
C PHE A 65 17.58 6.97 -4.32
N ALA A 66 17.26 5.73 -3.95
CA ALA A 66 17.75 5.16 -2.70
C ALA A 66 19.26 4.89 -2.75
N LEU A 67 19.78 4.39 -3.86
CA LEU A 67 21.21 4.13 -4.05
C LEU A 67 22.05 5.43 -4.06
N GLU A 68 21.48 6.53 -4.53
CA GLU A 68 22.09 7.86 -4.48
C GLU A 68 22.00 8.53 -3.09
N GLY A 69 21.43 7.85 -2.10
CA GLY A 69 21.38 8.34 -0.72
C GLY A 69 20.19 9.25 -0.39
N ASN A 70 19.15 9.29 -1.22
CA ASN A 70 17.92 10.00 -0.85
C ASN A 70 17.25 9.30 0.36
N ILE A 71 17.24 9.99 1.50
CA ILE A 71 16.77 9.45 2.79
C ILE A 71 15.33 8.93 2.69
N LEU A 72 14.43 9.67 2.02
CA LEU A 72 13.03 9.24 1.89
C LEU A 72 12.89 7.99 1.02
N ALA A 73 13.66 7.89 -0.08
CA ALA A 73 13.66 6.70 -0.92
C ALA A 73 14.24 5.47 -0.19
N VAL A 74 15.29 5.66 0.61
CA VAL A 74 15.86 4.61 1.46
C VAL A 74 14.84 4.14 2.50
N LEU A 75 14.22 5.07 3.24
CA LEU A 75 13.20 4.74 4.23
C LEU A 75 12.00 4.03 3.57
N PHE A 76 11.57 4.50 2.41
CA PHE A 76 10.51 3.88 1.63
C PHE A 76 10.83 2.42 1.29
N LEU A 77 12.01 2.13 0.75
CA LEU A 77 12.41 0.76 0.43
C LEU A 77 12.52 -0.12 1.68
N ILE A 78 13.09 0.40 2.77
CA ILE A 78 13.21 -0.34 4.03
C ILE A 78 11.82 -0.72 4.55
N PHE A 79 10.90 0.25 4.63
CA PHE A 79 9.54 0.00 5.12
C PHE A 79 8.77 -0.95 4.21
N LEU A 80 8.96 -0.83 2.89
CA LEU A 80 8.38 -1.75 1.92
C LEU A 80 8.88 -3.19 2.13
N ILE A 81 10.19 -3.40 2.21
CA ILE A 81 10.79 -4.73 2.41
C ILE A 81 10.37 -5.30 3.77
N VAL A 82 10.44 -4.51 4.84
CA VAL A 82 10.02 -4.92 6.18
C VAL A 82 8.55 -5.33 6.18
N SER A 83 7.66 -4.56 5.54
CA SER A 83 6.24 -4.91 5.46
C SER A 83 6.01 -6.25 4.74
N ILE A 84 6.72 -6.51 3.63
CA ILE A 84 6.65 -7.77 2.88
C ILE A 84 7.06 -8.95 3.77
N VAL A 85 8.21 -8.84 4.45
CA VAL A 85 8.71 -9.88 5.36
C VAL A 85 7.72 -10.13 6.49
N LEU A 86 7.20 -9.07 7.12
CA LEU A 86 6.22 -9.19 8.21
C LEU A 86 4.93 -9.88 7.74
N PHE A 87 4.43 -9.57 6.55
CA PHE A 87 3.26 -10.25 6.00
C PHE A 87 3.48 -11.72 5.67
N LEU A 88 4.72 -12.17 5.45
CA LEU A 88 5.05 -13.59 5.26
C LEU A 88 4.98 -14.41 6.55
N THR A 89 5.30 -13.82 7.71
CA THR A 89 5.45 -14.55 9.00
C THR A 89 4.15 -15.04 9.65
N LYS A 90 2.96 -14.67 9.13
CA LYS A 90 1.61 -15.05 9.60
C LYS A 90 1.29 -14.79 11.09
N THR A 91 2.20 -14.20 11.87
CA THR A 91 1.98 -13.95 13.29
C THR A 91 1.15 -12.66 13.50
N PRO A 92 0.16 -12.65 14.42
CA PRO A 92 -0.73 -11.51 14.59
C PRO A 92 0.00 -10.18 14.91
N SER A 93 1.07 -10.24 15.70
CA SER A 93 1.89 -9.06 16.03
C SER A 93 2.57 -8.52 14.78
N ASN A 94 3.20 -9.38 13.98
CA ASN A 94 3.90 -8.95 12.77
C ASN A 94 2.93 -8.41 11.72
N LEU A 95 1.71 -8.97 11.60
CA LEU A 95 0.68 -8.42 10.72
C LEU A 95 0.27 -7.00 11.11
N LYS A 96 0.19 -6.69 12.41
CA LYS A 96 -0.08 -5.33 12.90
C LYS A 96 1.09 -4.39 12.59
N ILE A 97 2.32 -4.81 12.87
CA ILE A 97 3.51 -3.99 12.58
C ILE A 97 3.64 -3.76 11.06
N GLY A 98 3.38 -4.78 10.23
CA GLY A 98 3.40 -4.68 8.77
C GLY A 98 2.32 -3.75 8.22
N ALA A 99 1.13 -3.76 8.84
CA ALA A 99 0.07 -2.81 8.53
C ALA A 99 0.50 -1.36 8.80
N PHE A 100 1.08 -1.10 9.98
CA PHE A 100 1.62 0.22 10.31
C PHE A 100 2.73 0.64 9.35
N ALA A 101 3.66 -0.26 9.03
CA ALA A 101 4.72 -0.01 8.08
C ALA A 101 4.18 0.35 6.69
N THR A 102 3.14 -0.33 6.21
CA THR A 102 2.51 -0.04 4.90
C THR A 102 1.86 1.34 4.86
N ILE A 103 1.15 1.73 5.93
CA ILE A 103 0.55 3.06 6.05
C ILE A 103 1.62 4.14 6.09
N ALA A 104 2.65 3.98 6.93
CA ALA A 104 3.78 4.89 6.98
C ALA A 104 4.49 5.01 5.63
N ASN A 105 4.66 3.88 4.92
CA ASN A 105 5.28 3.84 3.61
C ASN A 105 4.52 4.66 2.56
N THR A 106 3.19 4.70 2.66
CA THR A 106 2.35 5.54 1.80
C THR A 106 2.64 7.02 2.01
N VAL A 107 2.72 7.46 3.27
CA VAL A 107 3.03 8.86 3.62
C VAL A 107 4.43 9.25 3.16
N ILE A 108 5.41 8.35 3.34
CA ILE A 108 6.78 8.56 2.86
C ILE A 108 6.80 8.71 1.35
N LEU A 109 6.11 7.85 0.60
CA LEU A 109 6.06 7.94 -0.86
C LEU A 109 5.44 9.25 -1.34
N PHE A 110 4.32 9.70 -0.73
CA PHE A 110 3.75 11.01 -1.05
C PHE A 110 4.75 12.14 -0.81
N THR A 111 5.45 12.11 0.32
CA THR A 111 6.43 13.13 0.67
C THR A 111 7.61 13.13 -0.31
N LEU A 112 8.11 11.94 -0.67
CA LEU A 112 9.15 11.76 -1.68
C LEU A 112 8.71 12.32 -3.04
N MET A 113 7.48 12.01 -3.48
CA MET A 113 6.95 12.50 -4.75
C MET A 113 6.82 14.02 -4.80
N MET A 114 6.36 14.65 -3.70
CA MET A 114 6.30 16.11 -3.59
C MET A 114 7.70 16.75 -3.62
N GLN A 115 8.71 16.07 -3.08
CA GLN A 115 10.09 16.56 -3.08
C GLN A 115 10.76 16.43 -4.46
N ILE A 116 10.64 15.28 -5.12
CA ILE A 116 11.33 15.04 -6.41
C ILE A 116 10.65 15.78 -7.56
N ARG A 117 9.36 16.10 -7.45
CA ARG A 117 8.61 16.86 -8.44
C ARG A 117 7.72 17.93 -7.79
N PRO A 118 8.32 19.08 -7.42
CA PRO A 118 7.55 20.20 -6.92
C PRO A 118 6.70 20.83 -8.04
N GLY A 119 5.45 21.14 -7.74
CA GLY A 119 4.55 21.88 -8.64
C GLY A 119 3.82 21.03 -9.69
N THR A 120 3.27 21.70 -10.70
CA THR A 120 2.50 21.06 -11.79
C THR A 120 3.43 20.64 -12.93
N PHE A 121 3.25 19.43 -13.44
CA PHE A 121 3.99 18.91 -14.59
C PHE A 121 3.04 18.24 -15.59
N ILE A 122 3.49 18.14 -16.84
CA ILE A 122 2.75 17.41 -17.88
C ILE A 122 2.98 15.92 -17.68
N LEU A 123 1.90 15.15 -17.56
CA LEU A 123 1.92 13.70 -17.43
C LEU A 123 2.58 13.06 -18.66
N SER A 124 3.68 12.34 -18.41
CA SER A 124 4.35 11.50 -19.39
C SER A 124 4.20 10.01 -19.02
N PRO A 125 4.41 9.08 -19.97
CA PRO A 125 4.37 7.65 -19.68
C PRO A 125 5.35 7.21 -18.59
N PHE A 126 6.46 7.93 -18.41
CA PHE A 126 7.46 7.68 -17.36
C PHE A 126 6.95 8.00 -15.95
N ASP A 127 5.82 8.70 -15.85
CA ASP A 127 5.24 9.14 -14.57
C ASP A 127 4.20 8.17 -14.04
N ILE A 128 3.85 7.16 -14.85
CA ILE A 128 2.79 6.21 -14.56
C ILE A 128 3.20 5.29 -13.39
N ALA A 129 4.44 4.82 -13.36
CA ALA A 129 4.91 3.88 -12.34
C ALA A 129 4.74 4.39 -10.90
N PRO A 130 5.22 5.60 -10.52
CA PRO A 130 5.02 6.11 -9.17
C PRO A 130 3.55 6.38 -8.85
N ILE A 131 2.73 6.78 -9.83
CA ILE A 131 1.27 6.97 -9.64
C ILE A 131 0.60 5.65 -9.32
N ILE A 132 0.87 4.60 -10.10
CA ILE A 132 0.33 3.26 -9.86
C ILE A 132 0.82 2.72 -8.50
N ALA A 133 2.08 2.97 -8.14
CA ALA A 133 2.61 2.57 -6.83
C ALA A 133 1.84 3.22 -5.67
N VAL A 134 1.56 4.52 -5.76
CA VAL A 134 0.73 5.23 -4.77
C VAL A 134 -0.68 4.64 -4.72
N LEU A 135 -1.31 4.37 -5.87
CA LEU A 135 -2.65 3.79 -5.91
C LEU A 135 -2.69 2.40 -5.26
N PHE A 136 -1.70 1.54 -5.53
CA PHE A 136 -1.59 0.24 -4.86
C PHE A 136 -1.39 0.37 -3.36
N LEU A 137 -0.57 1.32 -2.90
CA LEU A 137 -0.39 1.56 -1.46
C LEU A 137 -1.66 2.10 -0.80
N LEU A 138 -2.42 2.96 -1.47
CA LEU A 138 -3.71 3.45 -0.96
C LEU A 138 -4.74 2.33 -0.81
N VAL A 139 -4.88 1.47 -1.83
CA VAL A 139 -5.74 0.28 -1.74
C VAL A 139 -5.20 -0.69 -0.69
N GLY A 140 -3.87 -0.83 -0.61
CA GLY A 140 -3.16 -1.59 0.41
C GLY A 140 -3.49 -1.11 1.82
N ASN A 141 -3.58 0.21 2.05
CA ASN A 141 -3.97 0.79 3.33
C ASN A 141 -5.37 0.35 3.76
N VAL A 142 -6.33 0.34 2.83
CA VAL A 142 -7.68 -0.18 3.11
C VAL A 142 -7.61 -1.67 3.47
N ALA A 143 -6.85 -2.47 2.71
CA ALA A 143 -6.71 -3.89 2.98
C ALA A 143 -6.05 -4.20 4.34
N VAL A 144 -5.02 -3.44 4.74
CA VAL A 144 -4.36 -3.64 6.05
C VAL A 144 -5.22 -3.17 7.21
N LEU A 145 -6.04 -2.12 7.04
CA LEU A 145 -7.01 -1.71 8.05
C LEU A 145 -8.08 -2.79 8.27
N LEU A 146 -8.60 -3.37 7.18
CA LEU A 146 -9.52 -4.51 7.26
C LEU A 146 -8.84 -5.74 7.88
N LEU A 147 -7.57 -6.01 7.56
CA LEU A 147 -6.79 -7.10 8.14
C LEU A 147 -6.63 -6.91 9.66
N TRP A 148 -6.29 -5.68 10.07
CA TRP A 148 -6.15 -5.32 11.48
C TRP A 148 -7.47 -5.50 12.23
N GLN A 149 -8.58 -5.06 11.64
CA GLN A 149 -9.91 -5.25 12.21
C GLN A 149 -10.25 -6.73 12.39
N GLN A 150 -9.98 -7.57 11.39
CA GLN A 150 -10.20 -9.02 11.46
C GLN A 150 -9.38 -9.67 12.60
N LEU A 151 -8.16 -9.18 12.85
CA LEU A 151 -7.35 -9.62 13.99
C LEU A 151 -7.99 -9.20 15.33
N GLN A 152 -8.54 -7.99 15.43
CA GLN A 152 -9.24 -7.54 16.65
C GLN A 152 -10.50 -8.36 16.94
N ILE A 153 -11.31 -8.69 15.93
CA ILE A 153 -12.51 -9.52 16.11
C ILE A 153 -12.13 -10.91 16.64
N LYS A 154 -11.10 -11.53 16.05
CA LYS A 154 -10.56 -12.82 16.50
C LYS A 154 -10.07 -12.79 17.96
N GLU A 155 -9.41 -11.70 18.36
CA GLU A 155 -8.95 -11.51 19.75
C GLU A 155 -10.15 -11.38 20.72
N ARG A 156 -11.21 -10.65 20.34
CA ARG A 156 -12.43 -10.51 21.14
C ARG A 156 -13.17 -11.83 21.30
N GLU A 157 -13.34 -12.60 20.23
CA GLU A 157 -13.98 -13.92 20.28
C GLU A 157 -13.21 -14.90 21.16
N LYS A 158 -11.88 -14.89 21.11
CA LYS A 158 -11.05 -15.71 22.01
C LYS A 158 -11.20 -15.33 23.47
N LYS A 159 -11.31 -14.04 23.79
CA LYS A 159 -11.53 -13.56 25.16
C LYS A 159 -12.90 -13.96 25.71
N LYS A 160 -13.95 -13.98 24.87
CA LYS A 160 -15.31 -14.42 25.28
C LYS A 160 -15.42 -15.93 25.57
N LYS A 161 -14.50 -16.74 25.07
CA LYS A 161 -14.47 -18.21 25.25
C LYS A 161 -13.58 -18.67 26.40
N ARG A 162 -12.87 -17.75 27.06
CA ARG A 162 -12.06 -18.00 28.25
C ARG A 162 -12.81 -17.47 29.45
#